data_AF-A0A2D4HYL8-F1
#
_entry.id   AF-A0A2D4HYL8-F1
#
_cell.length_a   1.000
_cell.length_b   1.000
_cell.length_c   1.000
_cell.angle_alpha   90.00
_cell.angle_beta   90.00
_cell.angle_gamma   90.00
#
_symmetry.space_group_name_H-M   'P 1'
#
loop_
_entity.id
_entity.type
_entity.pdbx_description
1 polymer ?
#
loop_
_entity_poly.entity_id
_entity_poly.type
_entity_poly.pdbx_seq_one_letter_code
_entity_poly.pdbx_strand_id
1 'polypeptide(L)'
;EIVLKVFIFVEIYAVDYSWYVDTILNLIRIAGDYVSEEVWYRVIQIVINRDDVQGYAAKTVFEALQAPACHENMVKVGGYILGEFGNLIAGDPRSSPLVQFNLLHSKFHLCSVSTRALLLSTYIKFINLFPETKGTIQEVLRSDSQIRNADVELQQRAVEYLKLSSIASTDVLATVLEEMPPFPERESSILAKLKKKKGPGAGSELEDGKKDPNSEINGGMEPSASTASTPSPSADLLGLRATPATASGAPASTGNLLVDVFSDSPSTTAGLASGAEENFLRFVCKNNGVLFENQLLQIGVKSEFRQNLGKYL
;
A
#
# COMPACT_ATOMS: atom_id res chain seq x y z
N GLU A 1 3.30 22.85 10.69
CA GLU A 1 2.76 24.02 9.95
C GLU A 1 3.87 24.79 9.24
N ILE A 2 4.94 25.14 9.95
CA ILE A 2 6.11 25.85 9.39
C ILE A 2 6.71 25.08 8.19
N VAL A 3 6.92 23.76 8.32
CA VAL A 3 7.45 22.91 7.23
C VAL A 3 6.62 23.01 5.94
N LEU A 4 5.29 23.01 6.06
CA LEU A 4 4.39 23.13 4.90
C LEU A 4 4.47 24.52 4.26
N LYS A 5 4.55 25.58 5.08
CA LYS A 5 4.72 26.95 4.59
C LYS A 5 6.08 27.10 3.89
N VAL A 6 7.17 26.63 4.52
CA VAL A 6 8.51 26.64 3.92
C VAL A 6 8.50 25.90 2.59
N PHE A 7 7.87 24.74 2.52
CA PHE A 7 7.73 23.99 1.26
C PHE A 7 7.02 24.81 0.18
N ILE A 8 5.87 25.42 0.49
CA ILE A 8 5.12 26.24 -0.46
C ILE A 8 5.95 27.45 -0.93
N PHE A 9 6.68 28.10 -0.02
CA PHE A 9 7.58 29.20 -0.40
C PHE A 9 8.68 28.71 -1.35
N VAL A 10 9.31 27.57 -1.05
CA VAL A 10 10.34 27.00 -1.91
C VAL A 10 9.77 26.60 -3.27
N GLU A 11 8.56 26.07 -3.35
CA GLU A 11 7.90 25.72 -4.62
C GLU A 11 7.56 26.96 -5.47
N ILE A 12 6.99 28.01 -4.88
CA ILE A 12 6.52 29.19 -5.62
C ILE A 12 7.68 30.10 -6.04
N TYR A 13 8.71 30.21 -5.21
CA TYR A 13 9.80 31.16 -5.41
C TYR A 13 11.10 30.51 -5.91
N ALA A 14 11.10 29.21 -6.22
CA ALA A 14 12.27 28.57 -6.84
C ALA A 14 12.51 29.13 -8.24
N VAL A 15 13.66 29.79 -8.42
CA VAL A 15 14.18 30.23 -9.72
C VAL A 15 15.02 29.12 -10.36
N ASP A 16 15.72 28.33 -9.54
CA ASP A 16 16.51 27.17 -9.92
C ASP A 16 15.97 25.92 -9.21
N TYR A 17 15.69 24.87 -9.97
CA TYR A 17 15.16 23.62 -9.45
C TYR A 17 16.23 22.75 -8.76
N SER A 18 17.52 23.01 -9.01
CA SER A 18 18.61 22.38 -8.24
C SER A 18 18.55 22.87 -6.79
N TRP A 19 18.37 24.18 -6.59
CA TRP A 19 18.16 24.78 -5.27
C TRP A 19 16.87 24.29 -4.60
N TYR A 20 15.79 24.09 -5.38
CA TYR A 20 14.56 23.48 -4.88
C TYR A 20 14.85 22.09 -4.29
N VAL A 21 15.52 21.21 -5.05
CA VAL A 21 15.85 19.85 -4.61
C VAL A 21 16.68 19.88 -3.32
N ASP A 22 17.74 20.67 -3.27
CA ASP A 22 18.58 20.80 -2.07
C ASP A 22 17.79 21.24 -0.85
N THR A 23 16.95 22.26 -1.02
CA THR A 23 16.20 22.84 0.09
C THR A 23 15.18 21.84 0.63
N ILE A 24 14.49 21.12 -0.25
CA ILE A 24 13.50 20.13 0.20
C ILE A 24 14.15 18.87 0.77
N LEU A 25 15.23 18.37 0.18
CA LEU A 25 15.95 17.24 0.76
C LEU A 25 16.54 17.59 2.13
N ASN A 26 17.08 18.80 2.29
CA ASN A 26 17.53 19.29 3.58
C ASN A 26 16.37 19.47 4.59
N LEU A 27 15.20 19.91 4.12
CA LEU A 27 13.98 20.00 4.94
C LEU A 27 13.55 18.61 5.45
N ILE A 28 13.56 17.59 4.59
CA ILE A 28 13.26 16.20 4.97
C ILE A 28 14.32 15.64 5.92
N ARG A 29 15.59 16.01 5.73
CA ARG A 29 16.70 15.58 6.59
C ARG A 29 16.58 16.13 8.02
N ILE A 30 16.16 17.38 8.18
CA ILE A 30 16.09 18.05 9.50
C ILE A 30 14.74 17.81 10.19
N ALA A 31 13.65 17.84 9.43
CA ALA A 31 12.28 17.87 9.95
C ALA A 31 11.39 16.78 9.35
N GLY A 32 11.97 15.62 9.00
CA GLY A 32 11.30 14.53 8.29
C GLY A 32 10.00 14.06 8.93
N ASP A 33 9.90 14.06 10.25
CA ASP A 33 8.72 13.61 10.99
C ASP A 33 7.52 14.57 10.85
N TYR A 34 7.78 15.83 10.49
CA TYR A 34 6.75 16.85 10.26
C TYR A 34 6.40 17.01 8.77
N VAL A 35 7.04 16.24 7.89
CA VAL A 35 6.78 16.23 6.45
C VAL A 35 5.58 15.32 6.16
N SER A 36 4.48 15.93 5.71
CA SER A 36 3.30 15.22 5.24
C SER A 36 3.55 14.47 3.93
N GLU A 37 2.73 13.46 3.62
CA GLU A 37 2.95 12.67 2.40
C GLU A 37 2.86 13.46 1.09
N GLU A 38 1.98 14.46 1.06
CA GLU A 38 1.80 15.34 -0.10
C GLU A 38 3.08 16.07 -0.50
N VAL A 39 3.94 16.40 0.46
CA VAL A 39 5.19 17.11 0.21
C VAL A 39 6.13 16.22 -0.60
N TRP A 40 6.37 14.99 -0.16
CA TRP A 40 7.30 14.11 -0.86
C TRP A 40 6.73 13.59 -2.19
N TYR A 41 5.40 13.41 -2.30
CA TYR A 41 4.75 13.17 -3.60
C TYR A 41 5.01 14.31 -4.58
N ARG A 42 4.89 15.56 -4.12
CA ARG A 42 5.10 16.73 -4.96
C ARG A 42 6.54 16.88 -5.41
N VAL A 43 7.52 16.57 -4.55
CA VAL A 43 8.94 16.53 -4.91
C VAL A 43 9.18 15.55 -6.06
N ILE A 44 8.68 14.33 -5.95
CA ILE A 44 8.83 13.30 -6.99
C ILE A 44 8.21 13.78 -8.31
N GLN A 45 7.02 14.39 -8.26
CA GLN A 45 6.37 14.94 -9.46
C GLN A 45 7.22 16.02 -10.15
N ILE A 46 7.81 16.93 -9.37
CA ILE A 46 8.63 18.02 -9.92
C ILE A 46 9.90 17.45 -10.55
N VAL A 47 10.57 16.50 -9.88
CA VAL A 47 11.79 15.86 -10.41
C VAL A 47 11.51 15.06 -11.68
N ILE A 48 10.39 14.34 -11.76
CA ILE A 48 10.01 13.58 -12.96
C ILE A 48 9.70 14.51 -14.13
N ASN A 49 9.02 15.64 -13.88
CA ASN A 49 8.64 16.57 -14.93
C ASN A 49 9.80 17.45 -15.44
N ARG A 50 11.00 17.35 -14.85
CA ARG A 50 12.16 18.21 -15.13
C ARG A 50 13.43 17.38 -15.29
N ASP A 51 13.77 17.10 -16.55
CA ASP A 51 14.89 16.23 -16.91
C ASP A 51 16.27 16.81 -16.52
N ASP A 52 16.38 18.14 -16.48
CA ASP A 52 17.60 18.86 -16.16
C ASP A 52 18.08 18.63 -14.71
N VAL A 53 17.16 18.32 -13.79
CA VAL A 53 17.50 18.11 -12.37
C VAL A 53 17.55 16.64 -11.94
N GLN A 54 17.13 15.70 -12.78
CA GLN A 54 17.03 14.27 -12.42
C GLN A 54 18.38 13.68 -11.96
N GLY A 55 19.44 13.91 -12.74
CA GLY A 55 20.78 13.42 -12.41
C GLY A 55 21.34 14.05 -11.12
N TYR A 56 21.07 15.34 -10.92
CA TYR A 56 21.45 16.04 -9.69
C TYR A 56 20.69 15.47 -8.48
N ALA A 57 19.38 15.32 -8.59
CA ALA A 57 18.54 14.77 -7.54
C ALA A 57 18.94 13.34 -7.16
N ALA A 58 19.24 12.48 -8.14
CA ALA A 58 19.72 11.13 -7.90
C ALA A 58 21.02 11.12 -7.07
N LYS A 59 21.98 11.98 -7.44
CA LYS A 59 23.25 12.11 -6.70
C LYS A 59 23.03 12.63 -5.28
N THR A 60 22.31 13.74 -5.12
CA THR A 60 22.09 14.37 -3.81
C THR A 60 21.34 13.44 -2.86
N VAL A 61 20.35 12.70 -3.36
CA VAL A 61 19.62 11.73 -2.53
C VAL A 61 20.48 10.51 -2.18
N PHE A 62 21.29 10.02 -3.12
CA PHE A 62 22.22 8.93 -2.83
C PHE A 62 23.21 9.32 -1.71
N GLU A 63 23.77 10.53 -1.76
CA GLU A 63 24.63 11.07 -0.70
C GLU A 63 23.88 11.24 0.63
N ALA A 64 22.64 11.74 0.60
CA ALA A 64 21.82 11.88 1.80
C ALA A 64 21.47 10.53 2.47
N LEU A 65 21.25 9.48 1.68
CA LEU A 65 20.93 8.14 2.19
C LEU A 65 22.10 7.43 2.86
N GLN A 66 23.35 7.81 2.53
CA GLN A 66 24.55 7.26 3.17
C GLN A 66 24.67 7.65 4.65
N ALA A 67 23.95 8.69 5.09
CA ALA A 67 23.90 9.05 6.50
C ALA A 67 23.32 7.89 7.35
N PRO A 68 23.96 7.52 8.48
CA PRO A 68 23.43 6.49 9.38
C PRO A 68 22.03 6.84 9.89
N ALA A 69 21.83 8.11 10.25
CA ALA A 69 20.55 8.67 10.63
C ALA A 69 19.83 9.24 9.39
N CYS A 70 18.86 8.48 8.87
CA CYS A 70 17.98 8.93 7.79
C CYS A 70 16.52 8.76 8.20
N HIS A 71 15.70 9.80 7.99
CA HIS A 71 14.25 9.68 8.19
C HIS A 71 13.64 8.78 7.11
N GLU A 72 12.56 8.08 7.46
CA GLU A 72 11.85 7.18 6.54
C GLU A 72 11.37 7.89 5.27
N ASN A 73 10.92 9.14 5.37
CA ASN A 73 10.52 9.95 4.22
C ASN A 73 11.68 10.17 3.22
N MET A 74 12.92 10.24 3.70
CA MET A 74 14.11 10.30 2.82
C MET A 74 14.28 8.97 2.07
N VAL A 75 14.04 7.84 2.73
CA VAL A 75 14.10 6.50 2.09
C VAL A 75 13.00 6.34 1.05
N LYS A 76 11.78 6.87 1.30
CA LYS A 76 10.69 6.87 0.30
C LYS A 76 11.09 7.67 -0.95
N VAL A 77 11.54 8.92 -0.77
CA VAL A 77 11.95 9.79 -1.89
C VAL A 77 13.14 9.18 -2.63
N GLY A 78 14.15 8.70 -1.91
CA GLY A 78 15.34 8.14 -2.51
C GLY A 78 15.16 6.79 -3.16
N GLY A 79 14.35 5.91 -2.59
CA GLY A 79 13.97 4.66 -3.24
C GLY A 79 13.28 4.92 -4.57
N TYR A 80 12.39 5.92 -4.62
CA TYR A 80 11.70 6.26 -5.87
C TYR A 80 12.65 6.90 -6.89
N ILE A 81 13.39 7.95 -6.51
CA ILE A 81 14.30 8.68 -7.41
C ILE A 81 15.40 7.78 -7.94
N LEU A 82 16.01 6.93 -7.11
CA LEU A 82 17.01 5.97 -7.59
C LEU A 82 16.38 4.92 -8.49
N GLY A 83 15.14 4.48 -8.21
CA GLY A 83 14.42 3.52 -9.04
C GLY A 83 14.16 4.00 -10.47
N GLU A 84 13.96 5.31 -10.68
CA GLU A 84 13.82 5.90 -12.02
C GLU A 84 15.17 6.34 -12.61
N PHE A 85 15.94 7.11 -11.85
CA PHE A 85 17.07 7.90 -12.35
C PHE A 85 18.42 7.42 -11.81
N GLY A 86 18.47 6.27 -11.12
CA GLY A 86 19.71 5.68 -10.60
C GLY A 86 20.69 5.29 -11.71
N ASN A 87 20.20 5.07 -12.93
CA ASN A 87 21.00 4.84 -14.13
C ASN A 87 21.93 6.01 -14.46
N LEU A 88 21.52 7.26 -14.19
CA LEU A 88 22.31 8.46 -14.48
C LEU A 88 23.56 8.57 -13.61
N ILE A 89 23.56 7.97 -12.42
CA ILE A 89 24.68 8.00 -11.47
C ILE A 89 25.43 6.66 -11.37
N ALA A 90 24.97 5.63 -12.07
CA ALA A 90 25.56 4.29 -12.02
C ALA A 90 26.97 4.21 -12.64
N GLY A 91 27.37 5.22 -13.42
CA GLY A 91 28.70 5.28 -14.04
C GLY A 91 29.86 5.57 -13.08
N ASP A 92 29.59 6.14 -11.90
CA ASP A 92 30.61 6.33 -10.86
C ASP A 92 30.74 5.04 -10.02
N PRO A 93 31.95 4.47 -9.85
CA PRO A 93 32.17 3.30 -9.00
C PRO A 93 31.61 3.44 -7.57
N ARG A 94 31.58 4.66 -7.02
CA ARG A 94 31.06 4.96 -5.69
C ARG A 94 29.55 4.85 -5.59
N SER A 95 28.84 4.99 -6.70
CA SER A 95 27.38 4.85 -6.82
C SER A 95 27.01 3.77 -7.83
N SER A 96 27.83 2.72 -7.95
CA SER A 96 27.52 1.57 -8.81
C SER A 96 26.18 0.94 -8.43
N PRO A 97 25.50 0.24 -9.38
CA PRO A 97 24.18 -0.35 -9.14
C PRO A 97 24.09 -1.22 -7.89
N LEU A 98 25.13 -2.02 -7.63
CA LEU A 98 25.20 -2.87 -6.44
C LEU A 98 25.30 -2.06 -5.15
N VAL A 99 26.06 -0.96 -5.15
CA VAL A 99 26.18 -0.07 -3.99
C VAL A 99 24.85 0.64 -3.73
N GLN A 100 24.17 1.13 -4.78
CA GLN A 100 22.83 1.71 -4.65
C GLN A 100 21.84 0.70 -4.05
N PHE A 101 21.84 -0.53 -4.56
CA PHE A 101 20.97 -1.59 -4.05
C PHE A 101 21.26 -1.91 -2.59
N ASN A 102 22.53 -2.14 -2.23
CA ASN A 102 22.92 -2.46 -0.86
C ASN A 102 22.59 -1.33 0.12
N LEU A 103 22.74 -0.06 -0.32
CA LEU A 103 22.37 1.10 0.49
C LEU A 103 20.87 1.09 0.82
N LEU A 104 20.01 0.91 -0.18
CA LEU A 104 18.56 0.82 0.03
C LEU A 104 18.18 -0.42 0.86
N HIS A 105 18.80 -1.56 0.58
CA HIS A 105 18.52 -2.82 1.27
C HIS A 105 18.91 -2.77 2.76
N SER A 106 20.00 -2.07 3.09
CA SER A 106 20.44 -1.87 4.49
C SER A 106 19.37 -1.18 5.35
N LYS A 107 18.55 -0.31 4.75
CA LYS A 107 17.47 0.42 5.43
C LYS A 107 16.11 -0.28 5.32
N PHE A 108 15.97 -1.25 4.43
CA PHE A 108 14.69 -1.92 4.12
C PHE A 108 13.98 -2.47 5.36
N HIS A 109 14.71 -3.16 6.24
CA HIS A 109 14.15 -3.84 7.41
C HIS A 109 13.75 -2.88 8.54
N LEU A 110 14.23 -1.64 8.48
CA LEU A 110 13.97 -0.59 9.48
C LEU A 110 12.76 0.29 9.10
N CYS A 111 12.21 0.14 7.90
CA CYS A 111 11.14 0.98 7.38
C CYS A 111 9.75 0.34 7.55
N SER A 112 8.70 1.16 7.47
CA SER A 112 7.31 0.66 7.50
C SER A 112 6.99 -0.23 6.30
N VAL A 113 5.86 -0.94 6.39
CA VAL A 113 5.31 -1.75 5.28
C VAL A 113 5.19 -0.92 3.99
N SER A 114 4.67 0.31 4.08
CA SER A 114 4.48 1.18 2.91
C SER A 114 5.78 1.48 2.16
N THR A 115 6.86 1.77 2.91
CA THR A 115 8.18 2.06 2.35
C THR A 115 8.83 0.80 1.80
N ARG A 116 8.70 -0.34 2.49
CA ARG A 116 9.17 -1.62 1.98
C ARG A 116 8.49 -1.99 0.65
N ALA A 117 7.18 -1.75 0.54
CA ALA A 117 6.44 -1.98 -0.69
C ALA A 117 6.95 -1.10 -1.84
N LEU A 118 7.27 0.18 -1.55
CA LEU A 118 7.90 1.09 -2.51
C LEU A 118 9.29 0.59 -2.92
N LEU A 119 10.12 0.17 -1.97
CA LEU A 119 11.46 -0.36 -2.25
C LEU A 119 11.42 -1.65 -3.08
N LEU A 120 10.42 -2.52 -2.90
CA LEU A 120 10.23 -3.68 -3.77
C LEU A 120 10.00 -3.25 -5.23
N SER A 121 9.23 -2.18 -5.46
CA SER A 121 9.04 -1.61 -6.80
C SER A 121 10.34 -1.03 -7.35
N THR A 122 11.18 -0.40 -6.51
CA THR A 122 12.53 0.03 -6.90
C THR A 122 13.42 -1.15 -7.29
N TYR A 123 13.37 -2.26 -6.56
CA TYR A 123 14.21 -3.44 -6.83
C TYR A 123 13.89 -4.07 -8.19
N ILE A 124 12.62 -4.18 -8.56
CA ILE A 124 12.27 -4.71 -9.88
C ILE A 124 12.70 -3.76 -11.01
N LYS A 125 12.66 -2.44 -10.78
CA LYS A 125 13.24 -1.47 -11.71
C LYS A 125 14.75 -1.60 -11.84
N PHE A 126 15.46 -1.88 -10.75
CA PHE A 126 16.90 -2.16 -10.80
C PHE A 126 17.24 -3.41 -11.61
N ILE A 127 16.39 -4.43 -11.58
CA ILE A 127 16.55 -5.61 -12.46
C ILE A 127 16.45 -5.22 -13.94
N ASN A 128 15.57 -4.28 -14.29
CA ASN A 128 15.44 -3.76 -15.65
C ASN A 128 16.64 -2.90 -16.06
N LEU A 129 17.01 -1.93 -15.22
CA LEU A 129 18.07 -0.96 -15.50
C LEU A 129 19.47 -1.60 -15.47
N PHE A 130 19.70 -2.56 -14.57
CA PHE A 130 21.01 -3.12 -14.28
C PHE A 130 20.99 -4.65 -14.24
N PRO A 131 21.14 -5.31 -15.41
CA PRO A 131 21.12 -6.77 -15.50
C PRO A 131 22.15 -7.49 -14.61
N GLU A 132 23.28 -6.83 -14.30
CA GLU A 132 24.32 -7.32 -13.38
C GLU A 132 23.86 -7.51 -11.94
N THR A 133 22.87 -6.72 -11.47
CA THR A 133 22.34 -6.83 -10.11
C THR A 133 21.21 -7.85 -9.98
N LYS A 134 20.72 -8.38 -11.12
CA LYS A 134 19.55 -9.26 -11.18
C LYS A 134 19.65 -10.46 -10.25
N GLY A 135 20.80 -11.15 -10.22
CA GLY A 135 20.99 -12.34 -9.39
C GLY A 135 20.80 -12.06 -7.90
N THR A 136 21.46 -11.01 -7.40
CA THR A 136 21.39 -10.58 -6.00
C THR A 136 19.97 -10.17 -5.60
N ILE A 137 19.30 -9.39 -6.46
CA ILE A 137 17.94 -8.92 -6.18
C ILE A 137 16.95 -10.10 -6.18
N GLN A 138 17.10 -11.05 -7.11
CA GLN A 138 16.26 -12.25 -7.14
C GLN A 138 16.42 -13.13 -5.90
N GLU A 139 17.63 -13.23 -5.34
CA GLU A 139 17.85 -13.94 -4.09
C GLU A 139 17.11 -13.27 -2.91
N VAL A 140 17.16 -11.94 -2.84
CA VAL A 140 16.41 -11.17 -1.84
C VAL A 140 14.90 -11.34 -2.00
N LEU A 141 14.38 -11.24 -3.23
CA LEU A 141 12.95 -11.45 -3.52
C LEU A 141 12.51 -12.91 -3.26
N ARG A 142 13.43 -13.88 -3.42
CA ARG A 142 13.16 -15.29 -3.16
C ARG A 142 13.23 -15.66 -1.67
N SER A 143 13.83 -14.82 -0.84
CA SER A 143 13.96 -15.11 0.59
C SER A 143 12.60 -15.36 1.25
N ASP A 144 12.57 -16.31 2.19
CA ASP A 144 11.33 -16.69 2.90
C ASP A 144 10.67 -15.51 3.61
N SER A 145 11.47 -14.54 4.05
CA SER A 145 11.01 -13.30 4.66
C SER A 145 10.07 -12.47 3.76
N GLN A 146 10.22 -12.61 2.44
CA GLN A 146 9.45 -11.88 1.44
C GLN A 146 8.34 -12.74 0.83
N ILE A 147 8.62 -13.99 0.47
CA ILE A 147 7.61 -14.88 -0.13
C ILE A 147 6.51 -15.26 0.88
N ARG A 148 6.87 -15.40 2.16
CA ARG A 148 5.94 -15.78 3.23
C ARG A 148 5.67 -14.61 4.18
N ASN A 149 5.74 -13.38 3.65
CA ASN A 149 5.46 -12.20 4.44
C ASN A 149 4.01 -12.21 4.96
N ALA A 150 3.82 -11.78 6.20
CA ALA A 150 2.48 -11.71 6.80
C ALA A 150 1.62 -10.58 6.19
N ASP A 151 2.25 -9.59 5.60
CA ASP A 151 1.58 -8.50 4.89
C ASP A 151 1.31 -8.87 3.43
N VAL A 152 0.04 -8.76 3.03
CA VAL A 152 -0.43 -9.17 1.70
C VAL A 152 0.18 -8.33 0.59
N GLU A 153 0.38 -7.02 0.79
CA GLU A 153 0.95 -6.13 -0.23
C GLU A 153 2.43 -6.45 -0.48
N LEU A 154 3.20 -6.70 0.60
CA LEU A 154 4.60 -7.10 0.46
C LEU A 154 4.73 -8.47 -0.20
N GLN A 155 3.90 -9.43 0.22
CA GLN A 155 3.90 -10.77 -0.35
C GLN A 155 3.55 -10.73 -1.84
N GLN A 156 2.47 -10.03 -2.21
CA GLN A 156 2.02 -9.93 -3.60
C GLN A 156 3.12 -9.36 -4.48
N ARG A 157 3.70 -8.21 -4.09
CA ARG A 157 4.79 -7.59 -4.86
C ARG A 157 6.02 -8.47 -4.97
N ALA A 158 6.44 -9.10 -3.88
CA ALA A 158 7.62 -9.98 -3.89
C ALA A 158 7.43 -11.14 -4.88
N VAL A 159 6.27 -11.79 -4.85
CA VAL A 159 5.96 -12.92 -5.73
C VAL A 159 5.81 -12.49 -7.19
N GLU A 160 5.06 -11.42 -7.46
CA GLU A 160 4.87 -10.89 -8.81
C GLU A 160 6.20 -10.46 -9.43
N TYR A 161 7.02 -9.69 -8.71
CA TYR A 161 8.32 -9.21 -9.20
C TYR A 161 9.32 -10.35 -9.40
N LEU A 162 9.31 -11.37 -8.52
CA LEU A 162 10.13 -12.57 -8.71
C LEU A 162 9.72 -13.33 -9.97
N LYS A 163 8.41 -13.50 -10.20
CA LYS A 163 7.90 -14.20 -11.39
C LYS A 163 8.15 -13.40 -12.66
N LEU A 164 7.93 -12.09 -12.63
CA LEU A 164 8.22 -11.19 -13.74
C LEU A 164 9.71 -11.25 -14.12
N SER A 165 10.62 -11.15 -13.15
CA SER A 165 12.06 -11.21 -13.42
C SER A 165 12.59 -12.58 -13.86
N SER A 166 11.89 -13.67 -13.52
CA SER A 166 12.32 -15.04 -13.82
C SER A 166 11.73 -15.61 -15.12
N ILE A 167 10.49 -15.24 -15.45
CA ILE A 167 9.71 -15.87 -16.53
C ILE A 167 9.57 -14.95 -17.74
N ALA A 168 9.47 -13.63 -17.53
CA ALA A 168 9.26 -12.70 -18.64
C ALA A 168 10.51 -12.56 -19.50
N SER A 169 10.31 -12.37 -20.80
CA SER A 169 11.39 -11.96 -21.70
C SER A 169 11.87 -10.54 -21.36
N THR A 170 13.11 -10.25 -21.71
CA THR A 170 13.72 -8.93 -21.47
C THR A 170 12.89 -7.80 -22.09
N ASP A 171 12.35 -8.01 -23.28
CA ASP A 171 11.54 -6.99 -23.98
C ASP A 171 10.22 -6.69 -23.27
N VAL A 172 9.56 -7.73 -22.75
CA VAL A 172 8.32 -7.57 -21.96
C VAL A 172 8.63 -6.88 -20.63
N LEU A 173 9.72 -7.26 -19.98
CA LEU A 173 10.15 -6.65 -18.73
C LEU A 173 10.49 -5.17 -18.92
N ALA A 174 11.19 -4.82 -20.01
CA ALA A 174 11.50 -3.44 -20.36
C ALA A 174 10.25 -2.61 -20.68
N THR A 175 9.26 -3.20 -21.36
CA THR A 175 7.99 -2.53 -21.69
C THR A 175 7.14 -2.28 -20.44
N VAL A 176 7.08 -3.24 -19.52
CA VAL A 176 6.33 -3.10 -18.25
C VAL A 176 6.98 -2.08 -17.32
N LEU A 177 8.30 -1.95 -17.40
CA LEU A 177 9.11 -1.10 -16.52
C LEU A 177 9.71 0.10 -17.27
N GLU A 178 9.01 0.58 -18.29
CA GLU A 178 9.36 1.79 -19.03
C GLU A 178 9.35 3.03 -18.10
N GLU A 179 10.08 4.07 -18.50
CA GLU A 179 10.14 5.33 -17.77
C GLU A 179 8.75 5.90 -17.52
N MET A 180 8.51 6.35 -16.29
CA MET A 180 7.19 6.83 -15.90
C MET A 180 6.83 8.10 -16.69
N PRO A 181 5.64 8.16 -17.31
CA PRO A 181 5.22 9.34 -18.05
C PRO A 181 5.12 10.56 -17.12
N PRO A 182 5.31 11.79 -17.65
CA PRO A 182 5.26 13.00 -16.85
C PRO A 182 3.89 13.18 -16.21
N PHE A 183 3.87 13.68 -14.98
CA PHE A 183 2.63 13.92 -14.26
C PHE A 183 1.87 15.10 -14.89
N PRO A 184 0.54 15.00 -15.03
CA PRO A 184 -0.26 16.14 -15.47
C PRO A 184 -0.16 17.27 -14.45
N GLU A 185 -0.12 18.51 -14.94
CA GLU A 185 -0.09 19.70 -14.08
C GLU A 185 -1.41 19.78 -13.28
N ARG A 186 -1.33 19.52 -11.98
CA ARG A 186 -2.44 19.74 -11.03
C ARG A 186 -2.10 20.90 -10.10
N GLU A 187 -3.13 21.65 -9.70
CA GLU A 187 -3.02 22.58 -8.58
C GLU A 187 -2.54 21.83 -7.34
N SER A 188 -1.53 22.38 -6.64
CA SER A 188 -0.86 21.69 -5.54
C SER A 188 -1.88 21.29 -4.46
N SER A 189 -2.08 19.98 -4.25
CA SER A 189 -2.99 19.42 -3.22
C SER A 189 -2.71 19.98 -1.82
N ILE A 190 -1.47 20.41 -1.62
CA ILE A 190 -0.92 21.10 -0.45
C ILE A 190 -1.65 22.42 -0.15
N LEU A 191 -1.98 23.22 -1.17
CA LEU A 191 -2.73 24.47 -1.01
C LEU A 191 -4.17 24.20 -0.58
N ALA A 192 -4.80 23.14 -1.11
CA ALA A 192 -6.13 22.71 -0.71
C ALA A 192 -6.16 22.26 0.76
N LYS A 193 -5.13 21.55 1.25
CA LYS A 193 -5.02 21.21 2.67
C LYS A 193 -4.74 22.40 3.57
N LEU A 194 -3.91 23.37 3.15
CA LEU A 194 -3.69 24.59 3.93
C LEU A 194 -5.00 25.39 4.08
N LYS A 195 -5.81 25.48 3.02
CA LYS A 195 -7.15 26.10 3.04
C LYS A 195 -8.13 25.30 3.92
N LYS A 196 -8.18 23.97 3.78
CA LYS A 196 -9.05 23.09 4.59
C LYS A 196 -8.70 23.12 6.07
N LYS A 197 -7.41 23.23 6.41
CA LYS A 197 -6.93 23.29 7.79
C LYS A 197 -7.10 24.68 8.43
N LYS A 198 -7.33 25.73 7.64
CA LYS A 198 -7.60 27.08 8.15
C LYS A 198 -9.02 27.26 8.70
N GLY A 199 -9.97 26.37 8.37
CA GLY A 199 -11.34 26.40 8.88
C GLY A 199 -12.15 27.66 8.52
N PRO A 200 -13.49 27.60 8.53
CA PRO A 200 -14.34 28.77 8.31
C PRO A 200 -14.43 29.59 9.61
N GLY A 201 -13.35 30.28 9.99
CA GLY A 201 -13.33 31.02 11.26
C GLY A 201 -12.17 32.00 11.47
N ALA A 202 -11.40 32.34 10.43
CA ALA A 202 -10.33 33.34 10.55
C ALA A 202 -10.28 34.26 9.32
N GLY A 203 -11.28 35.13 9.20
CA GLY A 203 -11.11 36.51 8.72
C GLY A 203 -11.28 37.42 9.96
N SER A 204 -10.67 38.59 10.10
CA SER A 204 -9.95 39.52 9.22
C SER A 204 -8.57 39.82 9.86
N GLU A 205 -7.56 40.39 9.19
CA GLU A 205 -7.44 41.83 8.93
C GLU A 205 -6.60 42.06 7.66
N LEU A 206 -7.27 42.46 6.58
CA LEU A 206 -6.77 43.42 5.60
C LEU A 206 -8.02 44.21 5.17
N GLU A 207 -8.34 45.27 5.93
CA GLU A 207 -9.27 46.31 5.48
C GLU A 207 -8.56 47.20 4.46
N ASP A 208 -9.18 47.37 3.28
CA ASP A 208 -9.10 48.60 2.51
C ASP A 208 -10.53 49.03 2.13
N GLY A 209 -10.77 50.34 2.21
CA GLY A 209 -12.05 50.91 2.61
C GLY A 209 -13.00 51.34 1.49
N LYS A 210 -14.28 51.48 1.88
CA LYS A 210 -15.12 52.67 1.61
C LYS A 210 -16.48 52.59 2.32
N LYS A 211 -16.80 53.67 3.03
CA LYS A 211 -18.05 54.04 3.73
C LYS A 211 -19.23 54.13 2.73
N ASP A 212 -20.51 53.99 3.10
CA ASP A 212 -21.29 54.85 4.00
C ASP A 212 -22.60 54.20 4.53
N PRO A 213 -23.29 54.79 5.54
CA PRO A 213 -24.26 54.12 6.42
C PRO A 213 -25.74 54.56 6.28
N ASN A 214 -26.62 53.78 6.94
CA ASN A 214 -27.88 54.12 7.61
C ASN A 214 -29.22 53.72 6.95
N SER A 215 -30.02 52.87 7.64
CA SER A 215 -31.40 53.18 8.15
C SER A 215 -32.12 51.93 8.74
N GLU A 216 -32.31 51.95 10.08
CA GLU A 216 -33.49 51.63 10.93
C GLU A 216 -34.51 50.53 10.51
N ILE A 217 -34.71 49.42 11.26
CA ILE A 217 -35.51 49.14 12.50
C ILE A 217 -37.04 48.85 12.29
N ASN A 218 -37.45 47.66 12.80
CA ASN A 218 -38.80 47.14 13.20
C ASN A 218 -39.85 46.85 12.10
N GLY A 219 -40.69 45.80 12.11
CA GLY A 219 -41.04 44.73 13.07
C GLY A 219 -42.48 44.25 12.74
N GLY A 220 -42.82 42.95 12.84
CA GLY A 220 -44.22 42.51 12.72
C GLY A 220 -44.52 41.03 12.40
N MET A 221 -44.74 40.24 13.45
CA MET A 221 -45.81 39.23 13.68
C MET A 221 -46.14 38.09 12.66
N GLU A 222 -45.93 36.86 13.14
CA GLU A 222 -46.49 35.50 12.84
C GLU A 222 -48.04 35.44 12.67
N PRO A 223 -48.72 34.33 12.20
CA PRO A 223 -48.42 32.93 12.55
C PRO A 223 -48.82 31.73 11.60
N SER A 224 -48.21 30.57 11.90
CA SER A 224 -48.73 29.19 11.99
C SER A 224 -49.34 28.42 10.79
N ALA A 225 -48.82 27.19 10.55
CA ALA A 225 -49.62 25.96 10.41
C ALA A 225 -48.79 24.66 10.59
N SER A 226 -49.04 24.00 11.73
CA SER A 226 -49.35 22.56 11.89
C SER A 226 -48.26 21.46 11.78
N THR A 227 -47.92 20.98 12.96
CA THR A 227 -47.51 19.62 13.36
C THR A 227 -48.41 18.49 12.85
N ALA A 228 -47.81 17.34 12.50
CA ALA A 228 -48.42 16.01 12.68
C ALA A 228 -47.33 14.95 12.90
N SER A 229 -47.61 14.03 13.80
CA SER A 229 -46.70 13.18 14.55
C SER A 229 -47.03 11.69 14.37
N THR A 230 -45.99 10.84 14.36
CA THR A 230 -45.94 9.40 14.75
C THR A 230 -46.70 8.36 13.89
N PRO A 231 -46.50 7.02 14.04
CA PRO A 231 -45.54 6.26 14.87
C PRO A 231 -44.79 5.10 14.15
N SER A 232 -43.82 4.52 14.85
CA SER A 232 -43.27 3.16 14.64
C SER A 232 -44.32 2.06 14.85
N PRO A 233 -44.04 0.83 14.38
CA PRO A 233 -44.41 -0.36 15.15
C PRO A 233 -43.25 -1.34 15.32
N SER A 234 -43.08 -1.82 16.56
CA SER A 234 -42.40 -3.08 16.89
C SER A 234 -43.47 -4.13 17.23
N ALA A 235 -43.34 -5.32 16.65
CA ALA A 235 -43.88 -6.61 17.12
C ALA A 235 -43.10 -7.68 16.33
N ASP A 236 -42.08 -8.32 16.90
CA ASP A 236 -42.17 -9.49 17.78
C ASP A 236 -42.81 -10.70 17.10
N LEU A 237 -41.96 -11.56 16.52
CA LEU A 237 -42.29 -12.96 16.23
C LEU A 237 -40.99 -13.75 16.07
N LEU A 238 -40.78 -14.68 17.00
CA LEU A 238 -39.74 -15.72 17.12
C LEU A 238 -38.75 -15.49 18.27
N GLY A 239 -39.27 -15.70 19.47
CA GLY A 239 -38.47 -16.05 20.64
C GLY A 239 -37.70 -17.36 20.43
N LEU A 240 -36.44 -17.35 20.87
CA LEU A 240 -35.77 -18.36 21.70
C LEU A 240 -34.27 -18.04 21.75
N ARG A 241 -33.90 -17.21 22.74
CA ARG A 241 -32.51 -17.08 23.19
C ARG A 241 -32.24 -18.15 24.25
N ALA A 242 -31.14 -18.87 24.04
CA ALA A 242 -30.64 -19.98 24.84
C ALA A 242 -30.33 -19.65 26.31
N THR A 243 -30.46 -20.67 27.17
CA THR A 243 -29.49 -20.97 28.25
C THR A 243 -29.32 -22.49 28.39
N PRO A 244 -28.13 -22.98 28.79
CA PRO A 244 -27.81 -24.40 28.86
C PRO A 244 -28.19 -24.99 30.22
N ALA A 245 -28.70 -26.22 30.23
CA ALA A 245 -28.81 -27.03 31.44
C ALA A 245 -28.44 -28.49 31.15
N THR A 246 -27.76 -29.04 32.14
CA THR A 246 -27.08 -30.32 32.32
C THR A 246 -27.95 -31.58 32.21
N ALA A 247 -27.23 -32.69 31.94
CA ALA A 247 -27.43 -34.07 32.43
C ALA A 247 -28.03 -35.13 31.48
N SER A 248 -27.14 -36.07 31.13
CA SER A 248 -27.26 -37.54 31.27
C SER A 248 -28.25 -38.34 30.41
N GLY A 249 -27.70 -39.29 29.64
CA GLY A 249 -28.43 -40.48 29.18
C GLY A 249 -27.78 -41.21 27.99
N ALA A 250 -26.86 -42.13 28.25
CA ALA A 250 -26.50 -43.22 27.32
C ALA A 250 -27.58 -44.34 27.37
N PRO A 251 -27.68 -45.26 26.39
CA PRO A 251 -26.73 -46.37 26.29
C PRO A 251 -26.30 -46.81 24.86
N ALA A 252 -25.11 -47.42 24.82
CA ALA A 252 -24.57 -48.57 24.04
C ALA A 252 -25.24 -48.99 22.70
N SER A 253 -24.56 -49.47 21.66
CA SER A 253 -23.23 -50.06 21.40
C SER A 253 -23.01 -49.94 19.87
N THR A 254 -21.82 -49.94 19.26
CA THR A 254 -20.84 -51.03 19.12
C THR A 254 -19.80 -50.53 18.11
N GLY A 255 -18.51 -50.78 18.32
CA GLY A 255 -17.50 -50.73 17.24
C GLY A 255 -16.33 -49.77 17.47
N ASN A 256 -15.23 -50.31 17.98
CA ASN A 256 -13.92 -49.68 18.16
C ASN A 256 -13.38 -49.03 16.88
N LEU A 257 -12.95 -47.76 16.95
CA LEU A 257 -12.03 -47.18 15.97
C LEU A 257 -11.24 -46.01 16.58
N LEU A 258 -10.39 -46.29 17.56
CA LEU A 258 -9.34 -45.37 17.98
C LEU A 258 -8.01 -45.89 17.40
N VAL A 259 -7.69 -45.39 16.20
CA VAL A 259 -6.33 -45.41 15.67
C VAL A 259 -5.66 -44.16 16.21
N ASP A 260 -4.56 -44.37 16.92
CA ASP A 260 -3.72 -43.36 17.57
C ASP A 260 -3.12 -42.37 16.55
N VAL A 261 -3.35 -41.07 16.74
CA VAL A 261 -2.96 -39.96 15.84
C VAL A 261 -1.69 -39.25 16.33
N PHE A 262 -0.95 -39.82 17.29
CA PHE A 262 0.31 -39.21 17.79
C PHE A 262 1.56 -40.09 17.64
N SER A 263 1.58 -41.00 16.66
CA SER A 263 2.81 -41.70 16.27
C SER A 263 3.44 -41.09 15.02
N ASP A 264 4.54 -40.37 15.24
CA ASP A 264 5.47 -39.85 14.22
C ASP A 264 6.18 -41.01 13.50
N SER A 265 5.82 -41.27 12.24
CA SER A 265 6.51 -42.17 11.30
C SER A 265 6.02 -41.88 9.87
N PRO A 266 6.90 -41.73 8.85
CA PRO A 266 6.48 -41.34 7.51
C PRO A 266 5.94 -42.55 6.76
N SER A 267 4.67 -42.91 7.00
CA SER A 267 3.96 -43.84 6.13
C SER A 267 3.44 -43.08 4.91
N THR A 268 4.13 -43.30 3.79
CA THR A 268 3.64 -43.19 2.40
C THR A 268 2.23 -42.62 2.26
N THR A 269 2.14 -41.40 1.73
CA THR A 269 0.91 -40.79 1.22
C THR A 269 0.09 -41.83 0.45
N ALA A 270 -1.03 -42.25 1.04
CA ALA A 270 -2.05 -42.97 0.30
C ALA A 270 -2.42 -42.08 -0.90
N GLY A 271 -2.16 -42.59 -2.11
CA GLY A 271 -2.34 -41.82 -3.34
C GLY A 271 -3.72 -41.20 -3.38
N LEU A 272 -3.79 -39.88 -3.60
CA LEU A 272 -5.04 -39.21 -3.91
C LEU A 272 -5.72 -39.96 -5.06
N ALA A 273 -7.01 -40.22 -4.91
CA ALA A 273 -7.80 -40.88 -5.94
C ALA A 273 -7.60 -40.20 -7.30
N SER A 274 -7.40 -40.99 -8.35
CA SER A 274 -7.21 -40.50 -9.72
C SER A 274 -8.30 -39.49 -10.08
N GLY A 275 -7.91 -38.23 -10.35
CA GLY A 275 -8.82 -37.12 -10.67
C GLY A 275 -9.08 -36.09 -9.56
N ALA A 276 -8.59 -36.31 -8.33
CA ALA A 276 -8.79 -35.36 -7.22
C ALA A 276 -8.16 -33.98 -7.47
N GLU A 277 -6.98 -33.93 -8.09
CA GLU A 277 -6.28 -32.65 -8.38
C GLU A 277 -6.98 -31.84 -9.48
N GLU A 278 -7.55 -32.52 -10.48
CA GLU A 278 -8.27 -31.87 -11.58
C GLU A 278 -9.60 -31.26 -11.10
N ASN A 279 -10.28 -31.95 -10.18
CA ASN A 279 -11.48 -31.44 -9.52
C ASN A 279 -11.18 -30.31 -8.52
N PHE A 280 -10.02 -30.34 -7.87
CA PHE A 280 -9.56 -29.26 -6.97
C PHE A 280 -9.31 -27.94 -7.73
N LEU A 281 -8.62 -27.99 -8.87
CA LEU A 281 -8.36 -26.81 -9.71
C LEU A 281 -9.66 -26.14 -10.18
N ARG A 282 -10.72 -26.93 -10.42
CA ARG A 282 -12.03 -26.42 -10.80
C ARG A 282 -12.71 -25.60 -9.69
N PHE A 283 -12.33 -25.83 -8.44
CA PHE A 283 -12.88 -25.18 -7.26
C PHE A 283 -12.25 -23.82 -6.94
N VAL A 284 -11.08 -23.53 -7.51
CA VAL A 284 -10.45 -22.20 -7.41
C VAL A 284 -11.34 -21.10 -8.02
N CYS A 285 -12.14 -21.45 -9.03
CA CYS A 285 -12.97 -20.50 -9.79
C CYS A 285 -14.48 -20.72 -9.65
N LYS A 286 -14.93 -21.74 -8.91
CA LYS A 286 -16.35 -22.05 -8.76
C LYS A 286 -16.71 -22.27 -7.30
N ASN A 287 -17.79 -21.61 -6.87
CA ASN A 287 -18.27 -21.68 -5.50
C ASN A 287 -18.95 -23.01 -5.16
N ASN A 288 -19.36 -23.82 -6.13
CA ASN A 288 -19.99 -25.12 -5.90
C ASN A 288 -19.39 -26.17 -6.87
N GLY A 289 -19.20 -27.39 -6.41
CA GLY A 289 -18.68 -28.48 -7.24
C GLY A 289 -18.65 -29.83 -6.55
N VAL A 290 -18.42 -30.88 -7.33
CA VAL A 290 -18.27 -32.27 -6.85
C VAL A 290 -16.78 -32.59 -6.81
N LEU A 291 -16.26 -32.95 -5.64
CA LEU A 291 -14.86 -33.35 -5.46
C LEU A 291 -14.66 -34.82 -5.80
N PHE A 292 -15.65 -35.66 -5.50
CA PHE A 292 -15.57 -37.09 -5.72
C PHE A 292 -16.95 -37.67 -6.04
N GLU A 293 -17.00 -38.57 -7.03
CA GLU A 293 -18.21 -39.29 -7.42
C GLU A 293 -17.86 -40.73 -7.78
N ASN A 294 -18.57 -41.68 -7.17
CA ASN A 294 -18.57 -43.08 -7.56
C ASN A 294 -20.02 -43.61 -7.50
N GLN A 295 -20.28 -44.81 -8.03
CA GLN A 295 -21.60 -45.46 -8.05
C GLN A 295 -22.31 -45.58 -6.69
N LEU A 296 -21.60 -45.39 -5.58
CA LEU A 296 -22.11 -45.53 -4.22
C LEU A 296 -22.16 -44.21 -3.43
N LEU A 297 -21.39 -43.18 -3.82
CA LEU A 297 -21.23 -41.97 -3.00
C LEU A 297 -20.79 -40.77 -3.84
N GLN A 298 -21.38 -39.61 -3.55
CA GLN A 298 -21.01 -38.32 -4.12
C GLN A 298 -20.63 -37.34 -3.01
N ILE A 299 -19.44 -36.74 -3.10
CA ILE A 299 -18.93 -35.72 -2.18
C ILE A 299 -18.89 -34.39 -2.93
N GLY A 300 -19.81 -33.51 -2.58
CA GLY A 300 -19.84 -32.12 -3.04
C GLY A 300 -19.23 -31.18 -2.01
N VAL A 301 -18.77 -30.03 -2.49
CA VAL A 301 -18.43 -28.87 -1.65
C VAL A 301 -19.22 -27.68 -2.15
N LYS A 302 -19.59 -26.82 -1.21
CA LYS A 302 -20.28 -25.55 -1.43
C LYS A 302 -19.59 -24.47 -0.61
N SER A 303 -19.00 -23.49 -1.27
CA SER A 303 -18.28 -22.37 -0.67
C SER A 303 -19.11 -21.09 -0.78
N GLU A 304 -19.39 -20.42 0.33
CA GLU A 304 -19.97 -19.08 0.36
C GLU A 304 -18.95 -18.10 0.96
N PHE A 305 -18.61 -17.05 0.23
CA PHE A 305 -17.70 -16.00 0.69
C PHE A 305 -18.46 -14.69 0.89
N ARG A 306 -18.32 -14.08 2.07
CA ARG A 306 -18.76 -12.72 2.37
C ARG A 306 -17.59 -11.92 2.92
N GLN A 307 -17.10 -10.97 2.13
CA GLN A 307 -15.93 -10.15 2.47
C GLN A 307 -14.73 -11.03 2.87
N ASN A 308 -14.28 -10.94 4.13
CA ASN A 308 -13.16 -11.69 4.68
C ASN A 308 -13.56 -13.03 5.34
N LEU A 309 -14.82 -13.45 5.23
CA LEU A 309 -15.34 -14.68 5.84
C LEU A 309 -15.77 -15.68 4.77
N GLY A 310 -15.16 -16.88 4.80
CA GLY A 310 -15.53 -18.02 3.95
C GLY A 310 -16.20 -19.12 4.77
N LYS A 311 -17.30 -19.68 4.26
CA LYS A 311 -17.97 -20.86 4.80
C LYS A 311 -17.97 -21.97 3.75
N TYR A 312 -17.56 -23.17 4.15
CA TYR A 312 -17.59 -24.37 3.33
C TYR A 312 -18.64 -25.33 3.89
N LEU A 313 -19.47 -25.90 3.02
CA LEU A 313 -20.58 -26.81 3.30
C LEU A 313 -20.46 -28.05 2.42
#